data_AF-A0A2S9TL61-F1
#
_entry.id   AF-A0A2S9TL61-F1
#
_cell.length_a   1.000
_cell.length_b   1.000
_cell.length_c   1.000
_cell.angle_alpha   90.00
_cell.angle_beta   90.00
_cell.angle_gamma   90.00
#
_symmetry.space_group_name_H-M   'P 1'
#
loop_
_entity.id
_entity.type
_entity.pdbx_description
1 polymer ?
#
loop_
_entity_poly.entity_id
_entity_poly.type
_entity_poly.pdbx_seq_one_letter_code
_entity_poly.pdbx_strand_id
1 'polypeptide(L)'
;MVFFANSNDIIVVDIEVTEKIDDRYLKSFVLSNLKLKNISLENCDKLYVNYLEYPKEYQLFVVNSQFIFFDFEAFYSYYENRDFKGFELLIFSNFFLIFKDKKFFYYQKINQDLNQDDFIKFLNKKFNINIEEVYKVVNY
;
A
#
# COMPACT_ATOMS: atom_id res chain seq x y z
N MET A 1 -15.40 -1.64 20.36
CA MET A 1 -14.08 -2.24 20.09
C MET A 1 -13.57 -1.63 18.80
N VAL A 2 -12.31 -1.18 18.75
CA VAL A 2 -11.69 -0.66 17.52
C VAL A 2 -11.02 -1.85 16.82
N PHE A 3 -11.32 -2.05 15.54
CA PHE A 3 -10.76 -3.14 14.75
C PHE A 3 -9.76 -2.59 13.72
N PHE A 4 -8.58 -3.19 13.67
CA PHE A 4 -7.54 -2.90 12.70
C PHE A 4 -7.51 -4.02 11.66
N ALA A 5 -7.51 -3.67 10.37
CA ALA A 5 -7.32 -4.62 9.29
C ALA A 5 -5.84 -4.97 9.21
N ASN A 6 -5.50 -6.26 9.35
CA ASN A 6 -4.15 -6.73 9.08
C ASN A 6 -4.00 -7.14 7.61
N SER A 7 -2.79 -7.55 7.23
CA SER A 7 -2.49 -8.00 5.87
C SER A 7 -3.48 -9.05 5.32
N ASN A 8 -3.97 -9.98 6.13
CA ASN A 8 -4.90 -11.03 5.67
C ASN A 8 -6.30 -10.47 5.40
N ASP A 9 -6.68 -9.38 6.07
CA ASP A 9 -7.99 -8.73 5.92
C ASP A 9 -8.06 -7.79 4.71
N ILE A 10 -6.90 -7.43 4.14
CA ILE A 10 -6.79 -6.47 3.04
C ILE A 10 -6.70 -7.22 1.71
N ILE A 11 -7.62 -6.96 0.79
CA ILE A 11 -7.46 -7.32 -0.61
C ILE A 11 -6.78 -6.15 -1.32
N VAL A 12 -5.58 -6.40 -1.86
CA VAL A 12 -4.81 -5.42 -2.64
C VAL A 12 -5.09 -5.63 -4.12
N VAL A 13 -5.42 -4.56 -4.82
CA VAL A 13 -5.65 -4.58 -6.27
C VAL A 13 -4.85 -3.48 -6.93
N ASP A 14 -3.91 -3.90 -7.78
CA ASP A 14 -3.15 -2.98 -8.62
C ASP A 14 -3.78 -2.89 -10.02
N ILE A 15 -3.89 -1.66 -10.53
CA ILE A 15 -4.48 -1.34 -11.84
C ILE A 15 -3.56 -0.38 -12.58
N GLU A 16 -2.94 -0.87 -13.65
CA GLU A 16 -2.13 -0.04 -14.56
C GLU A 16 -3.01 0.92 -15.36
N VAL A 17 -2.54 2.15 -15.54
CA VAL A 17 -3.19 3.21 -16.30
C VAL A 17 -2.16 3.98 -17.15
N THR A 18 -2.63 4.74 -18.14
CA THR A 18 -1.76 5.60 -18.94
C THR A 18 -1.50 6.96 -18.28
N GLU A 19 -2.42 7.41 -17.43
CA GLU A 19 -2.41 8.68 -16.72
C GLU A 19 -3.35 8.66 -15.51
N LYS A 20 -3.26 9.67 -14.64
CA LYS A 20 -4.17 9.82 -13.50
C LYS A 20 -5.60 10.03 -14.01
N ILE A 21 -6.54 9.24 -13.48
CA ILE A 21 -7.97 9.40 -13.77
C ILE A 21 -8.47 10.66 -13.07
N ASP A 22 -9.20 11.49 -13.80
CA ASP A 22 -9.89 12.66 -13.26
C ASP A 22 -10.83 12.25 -12.11
N ASP A 23 -10.77 12.98 -11.01
CA ASP A 23 -11.47 12.66 -9.76
C ASP A 23 -13.00 12.51 -9.97
N ARG A 24 -13.58 13.20 -10.96
CA ARG A 24 -15.01 13.07 -11.34
C ARG A 24 -15.38 11.66 -11.81
N TYR A 25 -14.42 10.92 -12.39
CA TYR A 25 -14.62 9.58 -12.93
C TYR A 25 -13.94 8.48 -12.12
N LEU A 26 -13.11 8.85 -11.13
CA LEU A 26 -12.32 7.91 -10.34
C LEU A 26 -13.18 6.80 -9.70
N LYS A 27 -14.32 7.16 -9.11
CA LYS A 27 -15.24 6.18 -8.50
C LYS A 27 -15.74 5.16 -9.53
N SER A 28 -16.23 5.62 -10.67
CA SER A 28 -16.75 4.74 -11.73
C SER A 28 -15.65 3.85 -12.33
N PHE A 29 -14.45 4.41 -12.49
CA PHE A 29 -13.27 3.67 -12.93
C PHE A 29 -12.90 2.54 -11.95
N VAL A 30 -12.78 2.86 -10.66
CA VAL A 30 -12.46 1.88 -9.60
C VAL A 30 -13.50 0.76 -9.56
N LEU A 31 -14.78 1.11 -9.50
CA LEU A 31 -15.87 0.11 -9.43
C LEU A 31 -15.90 -0.82 -10.65
N SER A 32 -15.68 -0.26 -11.84
CA SER A 32 -15.64 -1.05 -13.07
C SER A 32 -14.47 -2.04 -13.08
N ASN A 33 -13.29 -1.61 -12.65
CA ASN A 33 -12.11 -2.49 -12.57
C ASN A 33 -12.25 -3.60 -11.53
N LEU A 34 -12.83 -3.29 -10.36
CA LEU A 34 -13.11 -4.31 -9.34
C LEU A 34 -14.09 -5.37 -9.86
N LYS A 35 -15.13 -4.94 -10.58
CA LYS A 35 -16.08 -5.85 -11.22
C LYS A 35 -15.40 -6.74 -12.26
N LEU A 36 -14.49 -6.20 -13.09
CA LEU A 36 -13.73 -6.98 -14.06
C LEU A 36 -12.84 -8.06 -13.41
N LYS A 37 -12.36 -7.81 -12.18
CA LYS A 37 -11.57 -8.76 -11.40
C LYS A 37 -12.43 -9.69 -10.52
N ASN A 38 -13.76 -9.71 -10.71
CA ASN A 38 -14.72 -10.49 -9.92
C ASN A 38 -14.67 -10.20 -8.40
N ILE A 39 -14.32 -8.98 -8.02
CA ILE A 39 -14.32 -8.55 -6.61
C ILE A 39 -15.67 -7.89 -6.32
N SER A 40 -16.51 -8.56 -5.53
CA SER A 40 -17.78 -8.01 -5.04
C SER A 40 -17.55 -7.16 -3.80
N LEU A 41 -18.23 -6.01 -3.74
CA LEU A 41 -18.19 -5.09 -2.59
C LEU A 41 -19.33 -5.35 -1.58
N GLU A 42 -20.21 -6.31 -1.82
CA GLU A 42 -21.45 -6.52 -1.05
C GLU A 42 -21.24 -6.81 0.46
N ASN A 43 -20.01 -7.16 0.88
CA ASN A 43 -19.63 -7.38 2.28
C ASN A 43 -18.33 -6.63 2.69
N CYS A 44 -17.82 -5.72 1.86
CA CYS A 44 -16.57 -4.98 2.08
C CYS A 44 -16.69 -3.54 1.57
N ASP A 45 -17.05 -2.59 2.45
CA ASP A 45 -17.49 -1.25 2.03
C ASP A 45 -16.43 -0.14 2.17
N LYS A 46 -15.18 -0.47 2.47
CA LYS A 46 -14.11 0.54 2.51
C LYS A 46 -13.09 0.31 1.41
N LEU A 47 -12.92 1.37 0.64
CA LEU A 47 -12.02 1.46 -0.50
C LEU A 47 -11.00 2.55 -0.22
N TYR A 48 -9.75 2.14 -0.07
CA TYR A 48 -8.62 3.06 -0.13
C TYR A 48 -8.09 3.08 -1.57
N VAL A 49 -7.76 4.26 -2.07
CA VAL A 49 -7.32 4.47 -3.45
C VAL A 49 -6.07 5.34 -3.43
N ASN A 50 -4.97 4.80 -3.91
CA ASN A 50 -3.69 5.50 -4.01
C ASN A 50 -3.22 5.49 -5.47
N TYR A 51 -2.82 6.65 -5.98
CA TYR A 51 -2.25 6.76 -7.33
C TYR A 51 -0.74 6.91 -7.25
N LEU A 52 -0.05 5.99 -7.90
CA LEU A 52 1.41 5.94 -7.99
C LEU A 52 1.80 6.51 -9.36
N GLU A 53 2.24 7.76 -9.36
CA GLU A 53 2.48 8.53 -10.59
C GLU A 53 3.50 7.88 -11.52
N TYR A 54 4.63 7.45 -10.97
CA TYR A 54 5.72 6.91 -11.79
C TYR A 54 5.39 5.56 -12.44
N PRO A 55 4.94 4.52 -11.70
CA PRO A 55 4.50 3.28 -12.34
C PRO A 55 3.17 3.45 -13.09
N LYS A 56 2.50 4.61 -12.96
CA LYS A 56 1.16 4.89 -13.48
C LYS A 56 0.18 3.80 -13.09
N GLU A 57 0.09 3.57 -11.78
CA GLU A 57 -0.67 2.46 -11.20
C GLU A 57 -1.60 3.02 -10.12
N TYR A 58 -2.84 2.56 -10.09
CA TYR A 58 -3.69 2.69 -8.92
C TYR A 58 -3.54 1.47 -8.04
N GLN A 59 -3.18 1.71 -6.78
CA GLN A 59 -3.24 0.73 -5.72
C GLN A 59 -4.55 0.91 -4.95
N LEU A 60 -5.36 -0.14 -4.91
CA LEU A 60 -6.61 -0.18 -4.18
C LEU A 60 -6.51 -1.14 -3.00
N PHE A 61 -7.06 -0.74 -1.85
CA PHE A 61 -7.35 -1.67 -0.76
C PHE A 61 -8.85 -1.83 -0.61
N VAL A 62 -9.30 -3.08 -0.63
CA VAL A 62 -10.67 -3.46 -0.33
C VAL A 62 -10.66 -4.17 1.02
N VAL A 63 -11.44 -3.63 1.96
CA VAL A 63 -11.48 -4.09 3.36
C VAL A 63 -12.92 -4.16 3.86
N ASN A 64 -13.18 -5.12 4.76
CA ASN A 64 -14.47 -5.20 5.45
C ASN A 64 -14.75 -3.93 6.26
N SER A 65 -15.99 -3.43 6.20
CA SER A 65 -16.39 -2.17 6.86
C SER A 65 -16.30 -2.20 8.38
N GLN A 66 -16.21 -3.39 9.00
CA GLN A 66 -15.94 -3.56 10.43
C GLN A 66 -14.60 -2.96 10.86
N PHE A 67 -13.62 -2.91 9.96
CA PHE A 67 -12.30 -2.36 10.24
C PHE A 67 -12.32 -0.84 10.11
N ILE A 68 -11.76 -0.16 11.11
CA ILE A 68 -11.74 1.29 11.18
C ILE A 68 -10.44 1.84 10.59
N PHE A 69 -9.34 1.15 10.86
CA PHE A 69 -7.98 1.54 10.49
C PHE A 69 -7.25 0.37 9.83
N PHE A 70 -6.23 0.67 9.03
CA PHE A 70 -5.23 -0.34 8.69
C PHE A 70 -4.23 -0.47 9.84
N ASP A 71 -3.76 -1.68 10.09
CA ASP A 71 -2.74 -1.96 11.09
C ASP A 71 -1.46 -1.13 10.86
N PHE A 72 -1.08 -0.91 9.60
CA PHE A 72 0.07 -0.09 9.24
C PHE A 72 -0.08 1.39 9.64
N GLU A 73 -1.29 1.88 9.90
CA GLU A 73 -1.47 3.25 10.41
C GLU A 73 -0.90 3.41 11.82
N ALA A 74 -0.73 2.32 12.58
CA ALA A 74 -0.02 2.36 13.84
C ALA A 74 1.43 2.85 13.67
N PHE A 75 2.04 2.64 12.51
CA PHE A 75 3.39 3.15 12.21
C PHE A 75 3.46 4.68 12.08
N TYR A 76 2.34 5.39 11.98
CA TYR A 76 2.40 6.85 12.06
C TYR A 76 2.96 7.33 13.40
N SER A 77 2.69 6.60 14.49
CA SER A 77 3.25 6.90 15.81
C SER A 77 4.77 6.75 15.87
N TYR A 78 5.36 5.84 15.08
CA TYR A 78 6.81 5.68 14.95
C TYR A 78 7.49 6.95 14.41
N TYR A 79 6.79 7.74 13.60
CA TYR A 79 7.32 8.96 13.02
C TYR A 79 7.08 10.23 13.85
N GLU A 80 6.26 10.19 14.91
CA GLU A 80 5.89 11.39 15.69
C GLU A 80 7.10 12.13 16.26
N ASN A 81 8.12 11.39 16.70
CA ASN A 81 9.32 11.94 17.35
C ASN A 81 10.59 11.77 16.51
N ARG A 82 10.44 11.40 15.24
CA ARG A 82 11.56 11.10 14.35
C ARG A 82 11.64 12.13 13.25
N ASP A 83 12.82 12.70 13.01
CA ASP A 83 13.04 13.56 11.86
C ASP A 83 13.62 12.76 10.70
N PHE A 84 12.79 12.51 9.68
CA PHE A 84 13.13 11.73 8.49
C PHE A 84 12.50 12.38 7.27
N LYS A 85 13.28 12.46 6.18
CA LYS A 85 12.87 12.90 4.84
C LYS A 85 13.48 11.94 3.83
N GLY A 86 12.71 11.58 2.81
CA GLY A 86 13.09 10.52 1.87
C GLY A 86 12.14 9.33 1.90
N PHE A 87 12.56 8.23 1.30
CA PHE A 87 11.88 6.96 1.22
C PHE A 87 12.45 5.94 2.21
N GLU A 88 11.56 5.36 2.99
CA GLU A 88 11.88 4.30 3.94
C GLU A 88 11.12 3.02 3.57
N LEU A 89 11.81 1.89 3.62
CA LEU A 89 11.24 0.57 3.38
C LEU A 89 11.14 -0.21 4.70
N LEU A 90 9.93 -0.56 5.08
CA LEU A 90 9.66 -1.47 6.21
C LEU A 90 9.29 -2.85 5.66
N ILE A 91 10.06 -3.88 5.98
CA ILE A 91 9.86 -5.26 5.52
C ILE A 91 9.37 -6.11 6.70
N PHE A 92 8.22 -6.76 6.52
CA PHE A 92 7.62 -7.71 7.46
C PHE A 92 7.70 -9.12 6.89
N SER A 93 7.21 -10.11 7.63
CA SER A 93 7.20 -11.51 7.21
C SER A 93 6.33 -11.77 5.97
N ASN A 94 5.23 -11.02 5.81
CA ASN A 94 4.21 -11.27 4.79
C ASN A 94 3.76 -10.03 3.99
N PHE A 95 4.34 -8.86 4.26
CA PHE A 95 4.15 -7.64 3.46
C PHE A 95 5.34 -6.69 3.62
N PHE A 96 5.36 -5.63 2.82
CA PHE A 96 6.22 -4.48 3.05
C PHE A 96 5.46 -3.18 2.86
N LEU A 97 6.00 -2.12 3.46
CA LEU A 97 5.52 -0.75 3.36
C LEU A 97 6.63 0.14 2.86
N ILE A 98 6.29 1.11 2.04
CA ILE A 98 7.15 2.25 1.73
C ILE A 98 6.49 3.49 2.32
N PHE A 99 7.27 4.27 3.06
CA PHE A 99 6.90 5.62 3.49
C PHE A 99 7.73 6.63 2.72
N LYS A 100 7.12 7.76 2.38
CA LYS A 100 7.80 8.95 1.86
C LYS A 100 7.55 10.11 2.80
N ASP A 101 8.60 10.70 3.34
CA ASP A 101 8.49 11.87 4.24
C ASP A 101 7.48 11.62 5.38
N LYS A 102 7.57 10.44 6.02
CA LYS A 102 6.70 9.98 7.12
C LYS A 102 5.24 9.71 6.75
N LYS A 103 4.89 9.74 5.45
CA LYS A 103 3.55 9.43 4.95
C LYS A 103 3.56 8.12 4.18
N PHE A 104 2.47 7.37 4.30
CA PHE A 104 2.28 6.14 3.55
C PHE A 104 2.46 6.42 2.05
N PHE A 105 3.28 5.60 1.38
CA PHE A 105 3.52 5.68 -0.06
C PHE A 105 3.03 4.44 -0.79
N TYR A 106 3.36 3.24 -0.29
CA TYR A 106 3.02 1.98 -0.96
C TYR A 106 2.95 0.80 0.02
N TYR A 107 2.11 -0.18 -0.30
CA TYR A 107 1.98 -1.45 0.41
C TYR A 107 2.02 -2.60 -0.58
N GLN A 108 2.63 -3.73 -0.23
CA GLN A 108 2.41 -4.96 -1.00
C GLN A 108 2.66 -6.20 -0.16
N LYS A 109 1.81 -7.21 -0.36
CA LYS A 109 1.98 -8.55 0.23
C LYS A 109 3.17 -9.26 -0.40
N ILE A 110 3.92 -9.99 0.40
CA ILE A 110 5.04 -10.82 -0.03
C ILE A 110 4.88 -12.22 0.55
N ASN A 111 5.16 -13.23 -0.27
CA ASN A 111 4.98 -14.64 0.10
C ASN A 111 6.29 -15.44 -0.04
N GLN A 112 7.43 -14.74 -0.13
CA GLN A 112 8.72 -15.33 -0.42
C GLN A 112 9.83 -14.59 0.32
N ASP A 113 10.90 -15.31 0.66
CA ASP A 113 12.11 -14.70 1.17
C ASP A 113 12.75 -13.84 0.07
N LEU A 114 12.99 -12.57 0.39
CA LEU A 114 13.52 -11.58 -0.54
C LEU A 114 15.02 -11.39 -0.30
N ASN A 115 15.82 -11.53 -1.36
CA ASN A 115 17.16 -10.95 -1.36
C ASN A 115 17.02 -9.43 -1.27
N GLN A 116 17.49 -8.86 -0.17
CA GLN A 116 17.25 -7.46 0.17
C GLN A 116 17.82 -6.50 -0.89
N ASP A 117 19.03 -6.74 -1.40
CA ASP A 117 19.69 -5.83 -2.34
C ASP A 117 18.99 -5.82 -3.71
N ASP A 118 18.64 -6.99 -4.21
CA ASP A 118 17.92 -7.10 -5.49
C ASP A 118 16.50 -6.54 -5.38
N PHE A 119 15.87 -6.74 -4.23
CA PHE A 119 14.55 -6.20 -3.95
C PHE A 119 14.55 -4.67 -3.88
N ILE A 120 15.52 -4.05 -3.19
CA ILE A 120 15.67 -2.59 -3.14
C ILE A 120 15.92 -2.03 -4.55
N LYS A 121 16.82 -2.65 -5.33
CA LYS A 121 17.07 -2.23 -6.72
C LYS A 121 15.80 -2.30 -7.57
N PHE A 122 15.02 -3.36 -7.41
CA PHE A 122 13.74 -3.50 -8.10
C PHE A 122 12.77 -2.37 -7.72
N LEU A 123 12.58 -2.10 -6.43
CA LEU A 123 11.66 -1.04 -5.96
C LEU A 123 12.11 0.35 -6.42
N ASN A 124 13.40 0.67 -6.27
CA ASN A 124 13.97 1.93 -6.75
C ASN A 124 13.71 2.13 -8.24
N LYS A 125 13.83 1.07 -9.04
CA LYS A 125 13.50 1.11 -10.48
C LYS A 125 12.00 1.21 -10.75
N LYS A 126 11.16 0.42 -10.06
CA LYS A 126 9.69 0.40 -10.26
C LYS A 126 9.09 1.78 -10.00
N PHE A 127 9.52 2.44 -8.92
CA PHE A 127 8.93 3.71 -8.48
C PHE A 127 9.75 4.94 -8.85
N ASN A 128 10.96 4.77 -9.41
CA ASN A 128 11.94 5.84 -9.63
C ASN A 128 12.18 6.66 -8.36
N ILE A 129 12.55 5.93 -7.32
CA ILE A 129 12.86 6.45 -6.00
C ILE A 129 14.26 5.98 -5.60
N ASN A 130 14.76 6.56 -4.52
CA ASN A 130 15.92 6.08 -3.83
C ASN A 130 15.49 5.76 -2.39
N ILE A 131 15.51 4.49 -2.00
CA ILE A 131 15.25 4.09 -0.61
C ILE A 131 16.50 4.40 0.22
N GLU A 132 16.40 5.34 1.16
CA GLU A 132 17.49 5.72 2.05
C GLU A 132 17.66 4.77 3.24
N GLU A 133 16.55 4.24 3.74
CA GLU A 133 16.54 3.44 4.97
C GLU A 133 15.67 2.20 4.83
N VAL A 134 16.14 1.10 5.44
CA VAL A 134 15.49 -0.20 5.37
C VAL A 134 15.44 -0.81 6.77
N TYR A 135 14.23 -1.15 7.22
CA TYR A 135 14.01 -1.80 8.50
C TYR A 135 13.33 -3.15 8.29
N LYS A 136 13.90 -4.19 8.89
CA LYS A 136 13.27 -5.51 8.99
C LYS A 136 12.57 -5.63 10.33
N VAL A 137 11.26 -5.83 10.30
CA VAL A 137 10.44 -5.96 11.51
C VAL A 137 10.20 -7.45 11.76
N VAL A 138 10.82 -7.97 12.81
CA VAL A 138 10.85 -9.42 13.12
C VAL A 138 9.67 -9.84 14.01
N ASN A 139 8.99 -8.89 14.67
CA ASN A 139 7.84 -9.14 15.54
C ASN A 139 6.70 -8.18 15.17
N TYR A 140 5.74 -8.65 14.38
CA TYR A 140 4.52 -7.95 14.02
C TYR A 140 3.38 -8.93 13.85
#